data_AF-A0A952AGC2-F1
#
_entry.id   AF-A0A952AGC2-F1
#
_cell.length_a   1.000
_cell.length_b   1.000
_cell.length_c   1.000
_cell.angle_alpha   90.00
_cell.angle_beta   90.00
_cell.angle_gamma   90.00
#
_symmetry.space_group_name_H-M   'P 1'
#
loop_
_entity.id
_entity.type
_entity.pdbx_description
1 polymer ?
#
loop_
_entity_poly.entity_id
_entity_poly.type
_entity_poly.pdbx_seq_one_letter_code
_entity_poly.pdbx_strand_id
1 'polypeptide(L)' 'EPEEVYQFFGMSKKTFKMTLGALYKQHKINFAKEGIVLIEQQ' A
#
# COMPACT_ATOMS: atom_id res chain seq x y z
N GLU A 1 -2.16 3.31 -13.24
CA GLU A 1 -1.57 2.25 -14.10
C GLU A 1 -0.72 1.29 -13.28
N PRO A 2 -0.73 -0.04 -13.52
CA PRO A 2 0.14 -1.00 -12.82
C PRO A 2 1.65 -0.71 -12.95
N GLU A 3 2.02 0.14 -13.91
CA GLU A 3 3.38 0.62 -14.18
C GLU A 3 3.80 1.76 -13.24
N GLU A 4 2.87 2.61 -12.80
CA GLU A 4 3.16 3.73 -11.89
C GLU A 4 3.63 3.25 -10.52
N VAL A 5 3.06 2.15 -10.01
CA VAL A 5 3.49 1.54 -8.73
C VAL A 5 4.93 1.03 -8.82
N TYR A 6 5.32 0.49 -9.97
CA TYR A 6 6.67 -0.03 -10.19
C TYR A 6 7.69 1.11 -10.32
N GLN A 7 7.31 2.19 -11.02
CA GLN A 7 8.13 3.40 -11.21
C GLN A 7 8.30 4.20 -9.91
N PHE A 8 7.25 4.37 -9.11
CA PHE A 8 7.30 5.16 -7.87
C PHE A 8 8.01 4.45 -6.73
N PHE A 9 7.79 3.14 -6.58
CA PHE A 9 8.28 2.40 -5.42
C PHE A 9 9.51 1.54 -5.72
N GLY A 10 9.93 1.43 -6.99
CA GLY A 10 11.10 0.65 -7.41
C GLY A 10 11.01 -0.84 -7.06
N MET A 11 9.80 -1.36 -6.81
CA MET A 11 9.59 -2.69 -6.25
C MET A 11 8.55 -3.48 -7.03
N SER A 12 8.66 -4.82 -6.97
CA SER A 12 7.77 -5.71 -7.68
C SER A 12 6.31 -5.61 -7.23
N LYS A 13 5.36 -5.91 -8.12
CA LYS A 13 3.92 -6.01 -7.79
C LYS A 13 3.64 -6.96 -6.61
N LYS A 14 4.48 -7.99 -6.44
CA LYS A 14 4.40 -8.94 -5.31
C LYS A 14 4.82 -8.28 -4.01
N THR A 15 5.96 -7.58 -4.03
CA THR A 15 6.47 -6.83 -2.87
C THR A 15 5.46 -5.76 -2.44
N PHE A 16 4.88 -5.04 -3.40
CA PHE A 16 3.85 -4.03 -3.10
C PHE A 16 2.67 -4.60 -2.32
N LYS A 17 2.07 -5.69 -2.80
CA LYS A 17 0.95 -6.36 -2.09
C LYS A 17 1.35 -6.89 -0.71
N MET A 18 2.56 -7.43 -0.58
CA MET A 18 3.09 -7.92 0.70
C MET A 18 3.21 -6.78 1.72
N THR A 19 3.82 -5.65 1.32
CA THR A 19 3.98 -4.47 2.17
C THR A 19 2.63 -3.90 2.57
N LEU A 20 1.69 -3.80 1.62
CA LEU A 20 0.34 -3.30 1.87
C LEU A 20 -0.42 -4.18 2.88
N GLY A 21 -0.32 -5.50 2.73
CA GLY A 21 -0.88 -6.45 3.70
C GLY A 21 -0.24 -6.33 5.09
N ALA A 22 1.08 -6.11 5.17
CA ALA A 22 1.78 -5.90 6.43
C ALA A 22 1.35 -4.59 7.11
N LEU A 23 1.23 -3.49 6.36
CA LEU A 23 0.79 -2.19 6.87
C LEU A 23 -0.68 -2.22 7.33
N TYR A 24 -1.54 -2.96 6.63
CA TYR A 24 -2.93 -3.17 7.04
C TYR A 24 -3.02 -3.94 8.35
N LYS A 25 -2.21 -5.01 8.51
CA LYS A 25 -2.12 -5.77 9.78
C LYS A 25 -1.58 -4.92 10.94
N GLN A 26 -0.73 -3.94 10.65
CA GLN A 26 -0.24 -2.99 11.64
C GLN A 26 -1.25 -1.87 11.93
N HIS A 27 -2.44 -1.90 11.33
CA HIS A 27 -3.46 -0.85 11.44
C HIS A 27 -2.95 0.55 11.06
N LYS A 28 -1.92 0.62 10.19
CA LYS A 28 -1.35 1.89 9.69
C LYS A 28 -2.05 2.39 8.43
N ILE A 29 -2.66 1.49 7.66
CA ILE A 29 -3.42 1.83 6.45
C ILE A 29 -4.77 1.12 6.41
N ASN A 30 -5.74 1.72 5.73
CA ASN A 30 -7.05 1.12 5.45
C ASN A 30 -7.32 1.09 3.95
N PHE A 31 -8.13 0.12 3.51
CA PHE A 31 -8.61 0.00 2.15
C PHE A 31 -9.99 0.66 2.05
N ALA A 32 -10.04 1.88 1.52
CA ALA A 32 -11.28 2.59 1.23
C ALA A 32 -11.72 2.32 -0.21
N LYS A 33 -12.98 2.65 -0.54
CA LYS A 33 -13.51 2.53 -1.92
C LYS A 33 -12.70 3.33 -2.95
N GLU A 34 -12.11 4.44 -2.52
CA GLU A 34 -11.36 5.36 -3.38
C GLU A 34 -9.87 5.02 -3.46
N GLY A 35 -9.36 4.16 -2.57
CA GLY A 35 -7.94 3.79 -2.55
C GLY A 35 -7.42 3.36 -1.18
N ILE A 36 -6.13 3.55 -0.97
CA ILE A 36 -5.44 3.24 0.28
C ILE A 36 -5.31 4.53 1.09
N VAL A 37 -5.83 4.52 2.32
CA VAL A 37 -5.74 5.67 3.23
C VAL A 37 -4.82 5.33 4.40
N LEU A 38 -3.98 6.28 4.81
CA LEU A 38 -3.19 6.16 6.03
C LEU A 38 -4.12 6.42 7.23
N ILE A 39 -4.13 5.50 8.18
CA ILE A 39 -4.87 5.60 9.46
C ILE A 39 -3.94 5.84 10.65
N GLU A 40 -2.63 5.95 10.42
CA GLU A 40 -1.66 6.23 11.49
C GLU A 40 -2.03 7.55 12.19
N GLN A 41 -2.51 7.40 13.43
CA GLN A 41 -2.61 8.48 14.39
C GLN A 41 -1.20 8.64 14.98
N GLN A 42 -0.69 9.87 14.92
CA GLN A 42 0.66 10.35 15.26
C GLN A 42 1.34 9.65 16.44
#